data_AF-A0A529SC46-F1
#
_entry.id   AF-A0A529SC46-F1
#
_cell.length_a   1.000
_cell.length_b   1.000
_cell.length_c   1.000
_cell.angle_alpha   90.00
_cell.angle_beta   90.00
_cell.angle_gamma   90.00
#
_symmetry.space_group_name_H-M   'P 1'
#
loop_
_entity.id
_entity.type
_entity.pdbx_description
1 polymer ?
#
loop_
_entity_poly.entity_id
_entity_poly.type
_entity_poly.pdbx_seq_one_letter_code
_entity_poly.pdbx_strand_id
1 'polypeptide(L)' 'KWLWRLSRGHGSNGVLGDVGIHILDFASYGAALDIDHVFCRLRAFDKAPGNRIGEYQLDANDSFAMTLDFSNGAFGV' A
#
# COMPACT_ATOMS: atom_id res chain seq x y z
N LYS A 1 -0.66 -20.48 9.97
CA LYS A 1 -1.07 -19.05 9.96
C LYS A 1 -0.43 -18.39 8.72
N TRP A 2 -1.14 -17.52 8.02
CA TRP A 2 -0.65 -16.84 6.81
C TRP A 2 0.13 -15.56 7.14
N LEU A 3 1.22 -15.69 7.91
CA LEU A 3 1.94 -14.53 8.48
C LEU A 3 2.85 -13.81 7.50
N TRP A 4 3.25 -14.45 6.40
CA TRP A 4 4.11 -13.84 5.38
C TRP A 4 3.49 -12.56 4.79
N ARG A 5 2.15 -12.51 4.65
CA ARG A 5 1.41 -11.32 4.18
C ARG A 5 1.50 -10.13 5.14
N LEU A 6 1.88 -10.36 6.39
CA LEU A 6 2.01 -9.30 7.39
C LEU A 6 3.45 -8.83 7.57
N SER A 7 4.41 -9.43 6.86
CA SER A 7 5.84 -9.22 7.07
C SER A 7 6.52 -8.76 5.79
N ARG A 8 7.12 -7.57 5.82
CA ARG A 8 7.86 -7.03 4.67
C ARG A 8 9.10 -7.86 4.36
N GLY A 9 9.76 -8.38 5.40
CA GLY A 9 10.90 -9.30 5.27
C GLY A 9 10.57 -10.61 4.54
N HIS A 10 9.29 -10.93 4.39
CA HIS A 10 8.80 -12.11 3.66
C HIS A 10 8.06 -11.73 2.37
N GLY A 11 8.30 -10.52 1.85
CA GLY A 11 7.79 -10.08 0.55
C GLY A 11 6.44 -9.38 0.57
N SER A 12 5.86 -9.08 1.74
CA SER A 12 4.61 -8.32 1.78
C SER A 12 4.83 -6.83 1.49
N ASN A 13 4.03 -6.31 0.55
CA ASN A 13 3.87 -4.88 0.30
C ASN A 13 2.66 -4.28 1.07
N GLY A 14 2.00 -5.07 1.90
CA GLY A 14 0.82 -4.68 2.68
C GLY A 14 -0.38 -4.31 1.81
N VAL A 15 -1.33 -3.60 2.39
CA VAL A 15 -2.56 -3.17 1.71
C VAL A 15 -2.30 -2.26 0.51
N LEU A 16 -1.26 -1.42 0.55
CA LEU A 16 -0.85 -0.64 -0.63
C LEU A 16 -0.50 -1.54 -1.81
N GLY A 17 0.25 -2.62 -1.60
CA GLY A 17 0.61 -3.55 -2.67
C GLY A 17 -0.51 -4.49 -3.08
N ASP A 18 -1.34 -4.94 -2.13
CA ASP A 18 -2.40 -5.92 -2.38
C ASP A 18 -3.65 -5.28 -3.03
N VAL A 19 -4.00 -4.06 -2.63
CA VAL A 19 -5.23 -3.36 -3.06
C VAL A 19 -4.91 -2.05 -3.75
N GLY A 20 -3.93 -1.29 -3.24
CA GLY A 20 -3.57 0.02 -3.79
C GLY A 20 -3.11 -0.03 -5.25
N ILE A 21 -2.41 -1.08 -5.66
CA ILE A 21 -2.02 -1.25 -7.07
C ILE A 21 -3.25 -1.28 -8.00
N HIS A 22 -4.31 -1.98 -7.61
CA HIS A 22 -5.52 -2.08 -8.41
C HIS A 22 -6.30 -0.75 -8.46
N ILE A 23 -6.21 0.06 -7.41
CA ILE A 23 -6.78 1.41 -7.40
C ILE A 23 -6.02 2.32 -8.39
N LEU A 24 -4.68 2.24 -8.38
CA LEU A 24 -3.83 2.98 -9.32
C LEU A 24 -4.07 2.55 -10.77
N ASP A 25 -4.13 1.24 -11.02
CA ASP A 25 -4.42 0.68 -12.35
C ASP A 25 -5.79 1.14 -12.84
N PHE A 26 -6.81 1.07 -11.99
CA PHE A 26 -8.17 1.51 -12.34
C PHE A 26 -8.22 3.01 -12.66
N ALA A 27 -7.60 3.85 -11.83
CA ALA A 27 -7.60 5.30 -12.01
C ALA A 27 -6.84 5.73 -13.27
N SER A 28 -5.63 5.20 -13.49
CA SER A 28 -4.81 5.50 -14.68
C SER A 28 -5.44 4.99 -15.97
N TYR A 29 -5.93 3.75 -15.96
CA TYR A 29 -6.63 3.18 -17.12
C TYR A 29 -7.91 3.95 -17.45
N GLY A 30 -8.73 4.26 -16.44
CA GLY A 30 -9.99 4.99 -16.62
C GLY A 30 -9.79 6.44 -17.08
N ALA A 31 -8.74 7.10 -16.61
CA ALA A 31 -8.39 8.45 -17.03
C ALA A 31 -7.63 8.50 -18.37
N ALA A 32 -7.10 7.36 -18.84
CA ALA A 32 -6.18 7.27 -19.97
C ALA A 32 -4.96 8.21 -19.83
N LEU A 33 -4.43 8.30 -18.60
CA LEU A 33 -3.33 9.19 -18.23
C LEU A 33 -2.33 8.45 -17.33
N ASP A 34 -1.06 8.75 -17.55
CA ASP A 34 0.01 8.33 -16.65
C ASP A 34 -0.03 9.14 -15.36
N ILE A 35 0.29 8.49 -14.25
CA ILE A 35 0.46 9.10 -12.94
C ILE A 35 1.85 9.73 -12.87
N ASP A 36 1.93 11.00 -12.54
CA ASP A 36 3.19 11.75 -12.43
C ASP A 36 3.74 11.73 -11.00
N HIS A 37 2.91 12.01 -10.01
CA HIS A 37 3.30 12.03 -8.60
C HIS A 37 2.27 11.32 -7.71
N VAL A 38 2.77 10.60 -6.70
CA VAL A 38 1.94 9.95 -5.67
C VAL A 38 2.50 10.30 -4.29
N PHE A 39 1.62 10.74 -3.41
CA PHE A 39 1.87 10.82 -1.99
C PHE A 39 1.00 9.80 -1.25
N CYS A 40 1.61 9.02 -0.35
CA CYS A 40 0.91 8.01 0.44
C CYS A 40 1.28 8.12 1.91
N ARG A 41 0.25 8.18 2.76
CA ARG A 41 0.39 7.97 4.19
C ARG A 41 0.04 6.53 4.52
N LEU A 42 1.04 5.75 4.93
CA LEU A 42 0.86 4.35 5.32
C LEU A 42 0.66 4.21 6.83
N ARG A 43 -0.15 3.24 7.23
CA ARG A 43 -0.33 2.85 8.63
C ARG A 43 -0.15 1.36 8.80
N ALA A 44 0.72 0.97 9.74
CA ALA A 44 0.77 -0.37 10.30
C ALA A 44 0.26 -0.34 11.74
N PHE A 45 -0.66 -1.23 12.08
CA PHE A 45 -1.17 -1.40 13.45
C PHE A 45 -0.39 -2.50 14.17
N ASP A 46 -0.39 -2.44 15.51
CA ASP A 46 0.20 -3.49 16.33
C ASP A 46 -0.68 -4.74 16.28
N LYS A 47 -0.08 -5.88 15.88
CA LYS A 47 -0.83 -7.12 15.59
C LYS A 47 -0.58 -8.22 16.63
N ALA A 48 0.48 -8.07 17.42
CA ALA A 48 0.90 -9.01 18.46
C ALA A 48 1.80 -8.27 19.48
N PRO A 49 2.03 -8.83 20.69
CA PRO A 49 3.05 -8.32 21.59
C PRO A 49 4.42 -8.19 20.90
N GLY A 50 5.05 -7.02 21.01
CA GLY A 50 6.31 -6.72 20.31
C GLY A 50 6.20 -6.69 18.77
N ASN A 51 4.97 -6.68 18.23
CA ASN A 51 4.64 -6.75 16.82
C ASN A 51 5.39 -7.86 16.06
N ARG A 52 5.54 -9.02 16.69
CA ARG A 52 6.31 -10.16 16.19
C ARG A 52 5.66 -11.49 16.56
N ILE A 53 5.71 -12.46 15.66
CA ILE A 53 5.36 -13.86 15.94
C ILE A 53 6.44 -14.75 15.32
N GLY A 54 7.24 -15.43 16.15
CA GLY A 54 8.38 -16.21 15.66
C GLY A 54 9.37 -15.31 14.90
N GLU A 55 9.72 -15.73 13.68
CA GLU A 55 10.62 -14.99 12.79
C GLU A 55 9.93 -13.83 12.04
N TYR A 56 8.59 -13.74 12.12
CA TYR A 56 7.82 -12.74 11.39
C TYR A 56 7.74 -11.44 12.18
N GLN A 57 8.45 -10.41 11.72
CA GLN A 57 8.18 -9.02 12.08
C GLN A 57 6.93 -8.56 11.32
N LEU A 58 5.92 -8.07 12.03
CA LEU A 58 4.59 -7.81 11.49
C LEU A 58 4.42 -6.36 11.01
N ASP A 59 5.35 -5.90 10.17
CA ASP A 59 5.59 -4.51 9.76
C ASP A 59 4.97 -4.10 8.42
N ALA A 60 4.21 -4.97 7.75
CA ALA A 60 3.47 -4.59 6.55
C ALA A 60 2.38 -3.56 6.89
N ASN A 61 2.14 -2.62 5.95
CA ASN A 61 1.07 -1.63 6.09
C ASN A 61 -0.30 -2.30 5.99
N ASP A 62 -1.22 -1.86 6.84
CA ASP A 62 -2.59 -2.35 6.96
C ASP A 62 -3.60 -1.37 6.34
N SER A 63 -3.18 -0.12 6.13
CA SER A 63 -4.00 0.92 5.54
C SER A 63 -3.12 1.96 4.87
N PHE A 64 -3.67 2.64 3.88
CA PHE A 64 -3.08 3.82 3.28
C PHE A 64 -4.15 4.88 3.00
N ALA A 65 -3.74 6.13 3.00
CA ALA A 65 -4.46 7.23 2.35
C ALA A 65 -3.52 7.78 1.27
N MET A 66 -4.07 8.07 0.09
CA MET A 66 -3.29 8.45 -1.08
C MET A 66 -3.77 9.78 -1.64
N THR A 67 -2.86 10.47 -2.31
CA THR A 67 -3.17 11.62 -3.13
C THR A 67 -2.22 11.58 -4.32
N LEU A 68 -2.70 11.87 -5.53
CA LEU A 68 -1.89 11.75 -6.74
C LEU A 68 -2.23 12.80 -7.80
N ASP A 69 -1.22 13.13 -8.60
CA ASP A 69 -1.32 13.99 -9.79
C ASP A 69 -1.07 13.16 -11.05
N PHE A 70 -1.87 13.38 -12.09
CA PHE A 70 -1.64 12.85 -13.44
C PHE A 70 -0.72 13.76 -14.25
N SER A 71 -0.15 13.22 -15.32
CA SER A 71 0.74 13.92 -16.26
C SER A 71 0.17 15.22 -16.88
N ASN A 72 -1.17 15.38 -16.88
CA ASN A 72 -1.83 16.60 -17.36
C ASN A 72 -2.19 17.60 -16.25
N GLY A 73 -1.82 17.32 -15.00
CA GLY A 73 -2.12 18.14 -13.83
C GLY A 73 -3.48 17.88 -13.17
N ALA A 74 -4.25 16.87 -13.62
CA ALA A 74 -5.45 16.44 -12.90
C ALA A 74 -5.07 15.76 -11.58
N PHE A 75 -5.87 15.96 -10.52
CA PHE A 75 -5.56 15.51 -9.17
C PHE A 75 -6.64 14.64 -8.56
N GLY A 76 -6.25 13.65 -7.75
CA GLY A 76 -7.15 12.75 -7.03
C GLY A 76 -6.75 12.53 -5.57
N VAL A 77 -7.74 12.29 -4.71
CA VAL A 77 -7.62 11.91 -3.29
C VAL A 77 -8.30 10.56 -3.07
#